data_AF-A0A952IWS1-F1
#
_entry.id   AF-A0A952IWS1-F1
#
_cell.length_a   1.000
_cell.length_b   1.000
_cell.length_c   1.000
_cell.angle_alpha   90.00
_cell.angle_beta   90.00
_cell.angle_gamma   90.00
#
_symmetry.space_group_name_H-M   'P 1'
#
loop_
_entity.id
_entity.type
_entity.pdbx_description
1 polymer ?
#
loop_
_entity_poly.entity_id
_entity_poly.type
_entity_poly.pdbx_seq_one_letter_code
_entity_poly.pdbx_strand_id
1 'polypeptide(L)'
;MKSVNEQLAEMQKKTLESLEPMQNMNFVAAEAFELIARKNYDLMGDLVDYAVAQARMPAGETNLQTVYDRRIAETKAFADKVNERAAEYVALAGELGEMVTVNATANSPAKPAAKAPARKKASKKRTAKAK
;
A
#
# COMPACT_ATOMS: atom_id res chain seq x y z
N MET A 1 23.49 -37.42 26.51
CA MET A 1 22.84 -36.16 26.93
C MET A 1 23.68 -35.01 26.39
N LYS A 2 23.07 -34.02 25.73
CA LYS A 2 23.80 -32.82 25.26
C LYS A 2 24.42 -32.11 26.46
N SER A 3 25.67 -31.66 26.33
CA SER A 3 26.35 -30.95 27.41
C SER A 3 25.63 -29.63 27.71
N VAL A 4 25.78 -29.12 28.94
CA VAL A 4 25.18 -27.84 29.36
C VAL A 4 25.61 -26.69 28.43
N ASN A 5 26.85 -26.74 27.91
CA ASN A 5 27.35 -25.77 26.94
C ASN A 5 26.63 -25.86 25.58
N GLU A 6 26.38 -27.07 25.08
CA GLU A 6 25.62 -27.25 23.83
C GLU A 6 24.18 -26.76 23.98
N GLN A 7 23.53 -27.00 25.12
CA GLN A 7 22.17 -26.52 25.38
C GLN A 7 22.10 -24.99 25.46
N LEU A 8 23.11 -24.34 26.07
CA LEU A 8 23.20 -22.89 26.13
C LEU A 8 23.42 -22.27 24.73
N ALA A 9 24.27 -22.88 23.91
CA ALA A 9 24.52 -22.45 22.53
C ALA A 9 23.27 -22.62 21.65
N GLU A 10 22.53 -23.73 21.80
CA GLU A 10 21.27 -23.97 21.09
C GLU A 10 20.19 -22.96 21.49
N MET A 11 20.15 -22.57 22.77
CA MET A 11 19.23 -21.56 23.28
C MET A 11 19.56 -20.18 22.73
N GLN A 12 20.83 -19.77 22.76
CA GLN A 12 21.28 -18.50 22.16
C GLN A 12 20.94 -18.43 20.68
N LYS A 13 21.19 -19.51 19.94
CA LYS A 13 20.88 -19.60 18.52
C LYS A 13 19.37 -19.45 18.26
N LYS A 14 18.53 -20.17 19.01
CA LYS A 14 17.07 -20.04 18.91
C LYS A 14 16.56 -18.66 19.30
N THR A 15 17.17 -18.01 20.29
CA THR A 15 16.84 -16.63 20.66
C THR A 15 17.18 -15.67 19.53
N LEU A 16 18.34 -15.80 18.89
CA LEU A 16 18.71 -15.00 17.71
C LEU A 16 17.78 -15.25 16.52
N GLU A 17 17.53 -16.51 16.16
CA GLU A 17 16.60 -16.89 15.09
C GLU A 17 15.18 -16.38 15.36
N SER A 18 14.76 -16.29 16.64
CA SER A 18 13.44 -15.74 16.99
C SER A 18 13.32 -14.22 16.79
N LEU A 19 14.44 -13.51 16.64
CA LEU A 19 14.46 -12.06 16.41
C LEU A 19 14.52 -11.70 14.91
N GLU A 20 14.93 -12.63 14.04
CA GLU A 20 14.99 -12.41 12.59
C GLU A 20 13.64 -11.94 11.99
N PRO A 21 12.47 -12.47 12.37
CA PRO A 21 11.18 -11.99 11.86
C PRO A 21 10.92 -10.52 12.21
N MET A 22 11.35 -10.07 13.39
CA MET A 22 11.21 -8.66 13.79
C MET A 22 12.14 -7.76 12.96
N GLN A 23 13.38 -8.19 12.73
CA GLN A 23 14.34 -7.44 11.93
C GLN A 23 13.88 -7.32 10.46
N ASN A 24 13.43 -8.43 9.87
CA ASN A 24 12.90 -8.44 8.51
C ASN A 24 11.64 -7.58 8.37
N MET A 25 10.73 -7.62 9.35
CA MET A 25 9.52 -6.78 9.34
C MET A 25 9.86 -5.29 9.46
N ASN A 26 10.87 -4.92 10.26
CA ASN A 26 11.34 -3.54 10.35
C ASN A 26 11.93 -3.03 9.03
N PHE A 27 12.68 -3.88 8.32
CA PHE A 27 13.23 -3.54 7.00
C PHE A 27 12.12 -3.30 5.97
N VAL A 28 11.16 -4.23 5.88
CA VAL A 28 10.00 -4.11 4.99
C VAL A 28 9.17 -2.86 5.30
N ALA A 29 8.97 -2.54 6.58
CA ALA A 29 8.24 -1.33 6.98
C ALA A 29 8.99 -0.04 6.58
N ALA A 30 10.32 -0.02 6.71
CA ALA A 30 11.13 1.12 6.30
C ALA A 30 11.10 1.33 4.77
N GLU A 31 11.22 0.24 4.01
CA GLU A 31 11.14 0.27 2.54
C GLU A 31 9.76 0.72 2.06
N ALA A 32 8.69 0.19 2.66
CA ALA A 32 7.32 0.61 2.41
C ALA A 32 7.11 2.11 2.68
N PHE A 33 7.66 2.62 3.79
CA PHE A 33 7.60 4.03 4.12
C PHE A 33 8.32 4.90 3.09
N GLU A 34 9.52 4.51 2.66
CA GLU A 34 10.26 5.24 1.62
C GLU A 34 9.50 5.27 0.30
N LEU A 35 8.91 4.16 -0.12
CA LEU A 35 8.14 4.08 -1.36
C LEU A 35 6.90 4.99 -1.31
N ILE A 36 6.13 4.94 -0.21
CA ILE A 36 4.97 5.83 -0.01
C ILE A 36 5.42 7.29 0.02
N ALA A 37 6.52 7.60 0.71
CA ALA A 37 7.04 8.96 0.78
C ALA A 37 7.41 9.50 -0.61
N ARG A 38 8.12 8.72 -1.45
CA ARG A 38 8.44 9.10 -2.83
C ARG A 38 7.18 9.37 -3.65
N LYS A 39 6.16 8.51 -3.56
CA LYS A 39 4.89 8.72 -4.27
C LYS A 39 4.13 9.95 -3.80
N ASN A 40 4.17 10.26 -2.50
CA ASN A 40 3.58 11.49 -1.99
C ASN A 40 4.31 12.73 -2.53
N TYR A 41 5.64 12.69 -2.64
CA TYR A 41 6.41 13.78 -3.24
C TYR A 41 6.07 14.00 -4.70
N ASP A 42 5.93 12.92 -5.47
CA ASP A 42 5.53 12.98 -6.87
C ASP A 42 4.15 13.66 -7.02
N LEU A 43 3.15 13.22 -6.24
CA LEU A 43 1.80 13.79 -6.25
C LEU A 43 1.81 15.29 -5.87
N MET A 44 2.60 15.66 -4.86
CA MET A 44 2.74 17.06 -4.47
C MET A 44 3.44 17.90 -5.54
N GLY A 45 4.42 17.32 -6.26
CA GLY A 45 5.03 17.94 -7.43
C GLY A 45 4.01 18.26 -8.53
N ASP A 46 3.15 17.28 -8.84
CA ASP A 46 2.07 17.47 -9.82
C ASP A 46 1.07 18.58 -9.38
N LEU A 47 0.82 18.71 -8.08
CA LEU A 47 -0.02 19.77 -7.51
C LEU A 47 0.63 21.16 -7.67
N VAL A 48 1.93 21.26 -7.42
CA VAL A 48 2.69 22.50 -7.57
C VAL A 48 2.76 22.92 -9.03
N ASP A 49 3.01 21.98 -9.94
CA ASP A 49 3.00 22.24 -11.39
C ASP A 49 1.65 22.82 -11.84
N TYR A 50 0.55 22.22 -11.38
CA TYR A 50 -0.79 22.72 -11.66
C TYR A 50 -1.02 24.12 -11.09
N ALA A 51 -0.62 24.37 -9.83
CA ALA A 51 -0.74 25.68 -9.21
C ALA A 51 0.07 26.76 -9.97
N VAL A 52 1.28 26.42 -10.42
CA VAL A 52 2.12 27.31 -11.23
C VAL A 52 1.49 27.57 -12.59
N ALA A 53 0.92 26.56 -13.24
CA ALA A 53 0.22 26.73 -14.52
C ALA A 53 -0.96 27.70 -14.38
N GLN A 54 -1.79 27.51 -13.34
CA GLN A 54 -2.92 28.39 -13.04
C GLN A 54 -2.48 29.82 -12.69
N ALA A 55 -1.35 30.00 -11.99
CA ALA A 55 -0.81 31.32 -11.63
C ALA A 55 -0.18 32.05 -12.82
N ARG A 56 0.36 31.32 -13.80
CA ARG A 56 0.99 31.88 -15.01
C ARG A 56 -0.02 32.26 -16.09
N MET A 57 -1.32 32.07 -15.86
CA MET A 57 -2.32 32.50 -16.83
C MET A 57 -2.22 34.01 -17.08
N PRO A 58 -2.14 34.46 -18.35
CA PRO A 58 -1.90 35.85 -18.66
C PRO A 58 -3.02 36.74 -18.10
N ALA A 59 -2.69 37.62 -17.16
CA ALA A 59 -3.63 38.56 -16.54
C ALA A 59 -4.15 39.67 -17.50
N GLY A 60 -3.87 39.55 -18.80
CA GLY A 60 -4.23 40.53 -19.83
C GLY A 60 -4.63 39.93 -21.17
N GLU A 61 -4.91 38.62 -21.26
CA GLU A 61 -5.48 38.04 -22.48
C GLU A 61 -6.91 38.57 -22.68
N THR A 62 -7.12 39.35 -23.74
CA THR A 62 -8.43 39.92 -24.11
C THR A 62 -9.41 38.88 -24.64
N ASN A 63 -8.94 37.67 -24.99
CA ASN A 63 -9.78 36.59 -25.47
C ASN A 63 -10.12 35.60 -24.34
N LEU A 64 -11.29 35.78 -23.75
CA LEU A 64 -11.77 34.91 -22.66
C LEU A 64 -11.91 33.44 -23.07
N GLN A 65 -12.13 33.17 -24.37
CA GLN A 65 -12.24 31.80 -24.87
C GLN A 65 -10.90 31.05 -24.79
N THR A 66 -9.79 31.71 -25.15
CA THR A 66 -8.46 31.08 -25.09
C THR A 66 -8.04 30.77 -23.66
N VAL A 67 -8.35 31.67 -22.72
CA VAL A 67 -8.13 31.46 -21.29
C VAL A 67 -8.95 30.27 -20.77
N TYR A 68 -10.22 30.17 -21.20
CA TYR A 68 -11.09 29.06 -20.82
C TYR A 68 -10.59 27.72 -21.36
N ASP A 69 -10.30 27.66 -22.66
CA ASP A 69 -9.81 26.43 -23.31
C ASP A 69 -8.50 25.96 -22.68
N ARG A 70 -7.62 26.91 -22.33
CA ARG A 70 -6.37 26.63 -21.61
C ARG A 70 -6.61 26.10 -20.19
N ARG A 71 -7.54 26.69 -19.42
CA ARG A 71 -7.90 26.15 -18.09
C ARG A 71 -8.40 24.73 -18.18
N ILE A 72 -9.27 24.44 -19.15
CA ILE A 72 -9.80 23.09 -19.35
C ILE A 72 -8.67 22.11 -19.70
N ALA A 73 -7.77 22.50 -20.60
CA ALA A 73 -6.63 21.66 -20.98
C ALA A 73 -5.70 21.38 -19.79
N GLU A 74 -5.33 22.41 -19.01
CA GLU A 74 -4.46 22.27 -17.83
C GLU A 74 -5.12 21.44 -16.72
N THR A 75 -6.42 21.64 -16.49
CA THR A 75 -7.19 20.85 -15.51
C THR A 75 -7.28 19.40 -15.93
N LYS A 76 -7.49 19.13 -17.22
CA LYS A 76 -7.52 17.76 -17.75
C LYS A 76 -6.17 17.07 -17.61
N ALA A 77 -5.08 17.75 -17.98
CA ALA A 77 -3.74 17.21 -17.84
C ALA A 77 -3.40 16.91 -16.36
N PHE A 78 -3.81 17.77 -15.44
CA PHE A 78 -3.67 17.51 -14.00
C PHE A 78 -4.52 16.31 -13.55
N ALA A 79 -5.77 16.20 -14.01
CA ALA A 79 -6.62 15.06 -13.69
C ALA A 79 -6.05 13.73 -14.21
N ASP A 80 -5.47 13.72 -15.42
CA ASP A 80 -4.81 12.55 -15.99
C ASP A 80 -3.63 12.11 -15.11
N LYS A 81 -2.78 13.04 -14.67
CA LYS A 81 -1.69 12.79 -13.72
C LYS A 81 -2.19 12.23 -12.39
N VAL A 82 -3.22 12.84 -11.80
CA VAL A 82 -3.79 12.37 -10.51
C VAL A 82 -4.33 10.94 -10.64
N ASN A 83 -4.99 10.62 -11.76
CA ASN A 83 -5.47 9.27 -12.02
C ASN A 83 -4.32 8.26 -12.17
N GLU A 84 -3.25 8.64 -12.87
CA GLU A 84 -2.02 7.85 -12.95
C GLU A 84 -1.44 7.60 -11.56
N ARG A 85 -1.28 8.64 -10.73
CA ARG A 85 -0.82 8.49 -9.35
C ARG A 85 -1.72 7.59 -8.52
N ALA A 86 -3.03 7.72 -8.65
CA ALA A 86 -3.97 6.84 -7.96
C ALA A 86 -3.76 5.37 -8.35
N ALA A 87 -3.52 5.07 -9.63
CA ALA A 87 -3.19 3.72 -10.07
C ALA A 87 -1.86 3.23 -9.48
N GLU A 88 -0.85 4.10 -9.39
CA GLU A 88 0.43 3.77 -8.73
C GLU A 88 0.27 3.44 -7.24
N TYR A 89 -0.60 4.14 -6.51
CA TYR A 89 -0.88 3.79 -5.10
C TYR A 89 -1.58 2.45 -4.96
N VAL A 90 -2.49 2.11 -5.89
CA VAL A 90 -3.14 0.79 -5.90
C VAL A 90 -2.11 -0.31 -6.18
N ALA A 91 -1.22 -0.10 -7.14
CA ALA A 91 -0.12 -1.03 -7.42
C ALA A 91 0.80 -1.18 -6.20
N LEU A 92 1.18 -0.07 -5.57
CA LEU A 92 2.03 -0.06 -4.38
C LEU A 92 1.38 -0.84 -3.22
N ALA A 93 0.07 -0.69 -2.99
CA ALA A 93 -0.63 -1.46 -1.98
C ALA A 93 -0.58 -2.98 -2.26
N GLY A 94 -0.61 -3.38 -3.53
CA GLY A 94 -0.40 -4.76 -3.97
C GLY A 94 1.02 -5.25 -3.66
N GLU A 95 2.03 -4.49 -4.08
CA GLU A 95 3.45 -4.81 -3.87
C GLU A 95 3.80 -4.94 -2.38
N LEU A 96 3.34 -4.01 -1.54
CA LEU A 96 3.52 -4.08 -0.08
C LEU A 96 2.85 -5.33 0.52
N GLY A 97 1.65 -5.68 0.04
CA GLY A 97 0.96 -6.90 0.46
C GLY A 97 1.76 -8.15 0.10
N GLU A 98 2.34 -8.20 -1.10
CA GLU A 98 3.22 -9.29 -1.53
C GLU A 98 4.49 -9.35 -0.68
N MET A 99 5.18 -8.24 -0.44
CA MET A 99 6.38 -8.20 0.42
C MET A 99 6.12 -8.76 1.82
N VAL A 100 4.97 -8.45 2.41
CA VAL A 100 4.58 -8.99 3.73
C VAL A 100 4.34 -10.49 3.66
N THR A 101 3.68 -11.00 2.61
CA THR A 101 3.38 -12.43 2.47
C THR A 101 4.61 -13.27 2.12
N VAL A 102 5.51 -12.78 1.27
CA VAL A 102 6.77 -13.46 0.90
C VAL A 102 7.68 -13.57 2.12
N ASN A 103 7.82 -12.50 2.91
CA ASN A 103 8.62 -12.54 4.14
C ASN A 103 7.96 -13.38 5.26
N ALA A 104 6.62 -13.46 5.30
CA ALA A 104 5.91 -14.33 6.24
C ALA A 104 6.02 -15.83 5.88
N THR A 105 6.12 -16.15 4.58
CA THR A 105 6.26 -17.54 4.09
C THR A 105 7.69 -18.05 4.12
N ALA A 106 8.70 -17.18 4.01
CA ALA A 106 10.11 -17.54 4.16
C ALA A 106 10.46 -18.03 5.58
N ASN A 107 9.75 -17.55 6.61
CA ASN A 107 10.11 -17.78 8.02
C ASN A 107 9.00 -18.45 8.87
N SER A 108 8.00 -19.10 8.26
CA SER A 108 7.02 -19.89 9.02
C SER A 108 7.45 -21.36 9.14
N PRO A 109 7.71 -21.89 10.36
CA PRO A 109 7.68 -23.34 10.55
C PRO A 109 6.23 -23.79 10.30
N ALA A 110 6.08 -24.85 9.51
CA ALA A 110 4.79 -25.42 9.11
C ALA A 110 3.76 -25.36 10.26
N LYS A 111 2.76 -24.48 10.12
CA LYS A 111 1.64 -24.44 11.05
C LYS A 111 0.73 -25.64 10.73
N PRO A 112 0.42 -26.54 11.68
CA PRO A 112 -0.45 -27.66 11.42
C PRO A 112 -1.85 -27.14 11.06
N ALA A 113 -2.45 -27.78 10.06
CA ALA A 113 -3.72 -27.42 9.44
C ALA A 113 -4.76 -26.89 10.43
N ALA A 114 -5.12 -25.61 10.27
CA ALA A 114 -6.32 -25.06 10.86
C ALA A 114 -7.52 -25.82 10.27
N LYS A 115 -8.27 -26.52 11.13
CA LYS A 115 -9.55 -27.14 10.78
C LYS A 115 -10.43 -26.09 10.10
N ALA A 116 -10.86 -26.42 8.88
CA ALA A 116 -11.70 -25.58 8.04
C ALA A 116 -12.93 -25.03 8.80
N PRO A 117 -13.30 -23.75 8.60
CA PRO A 117 -14.60 -23.27 9.05
C PRO A 117 -15.68 -23.99 8.23
N ALA A 118 -16.62 -24.63 8.94
CA ALA A 118 -17.77 -25.29 8.35
C ALA A 118 -18.56 -24.30 7.48
N ARG A 119 -18.49 -24.48 6.17
CA ARG A 119 -19.47 -23.95 5.21
C ARG A 119 -20.86 -24.43 5.63
N LYS A 120 -21.68 -23.57 6.23
CA LYS A 120 -23.14 -23.63 6.10
C LYS A 120 -23.62 -22.40 5.35
N LYS A 121 -24.11 -22.67 4.14
CA LYS A 121 -24.60 -21.73 3.14
C LYS A 121 -25.66 -20.80 3.71
N ALA A 122 -25.60 -19.55 3.26
CA ALA A 122 -26.61 -18.53 3.46
C ALA A 122 -27.96 -18.89 2.82
N SER A 123 -29.02 -18.40 3.48
CA SER A 123 -30.27 -17.82 2.95
C SER A 123 -31.26 -18.70 2.18
N LYS A 124 -32.49 -18.81 2.72
CA LYS A 124 -33.72 -18.52 1.94
C LYS A 124 -34.89 -18.05 2.83
N LYS A 125 -34.98 -16.73 2.98
CA LYS A 125 -36.17 -15.86 2.90
C LYS A 125 -37.54 -16.56 2.96
N ARG A 126 -38.35 -16.26 4.00
CA ARG A 126 -39.80 -15.95 3.88
C ARG A 126 -40.33 -15.31 5.16
N THR A 127 -40.45 -13.98 5.11
CA THR A 127 -41.38 -13.18 5.91
C THR A 127 -42.81 -13.37 5.41
N ALA A 128 -43.78 -13.61 6.29
CA ALA A 128 -45.17 -13.17 6.11
C ALA A 128 -45.94 -13.19 7.45
N LYS A 129 -46.32 -11.98 7.87
CA LYS A 129 -47.39 -11.56 8.80
C LYS A 129 -48.33 -12.65 9.36
N ALA A 130 -48.50 -12.65 10.68
CA ALA A 130 -49.76 -13.02 11.33
C ALA A 130 -50.48 -11.72 11.73
N LYS A 131 -51.76 -11.64 11.36
CA LYS A 131 -52.75 -10.66 11.80
C LYS A 131 -53.66 -11.36 12.79
#